data_AF-A0A0F9K9L7-F1
#
_entry.id   AF-A0A0F9K9L7-F1
#
_cell.length_a   1.000
_cell.length_b   1.000
_cell.length_c   1.000
_cell.angle_alpha   90.00
_cell.angle_beta   90.00
_cell.angle_gamma   90.00
#
_symmetry.space_group_name_H-M   'P 1'
#
loop_
_entity.id
_entity.type
_entity.pdbx_description
1 polymer ?
#
loop_
_entity_poly.entity_id
_entity_poly.type
_entity_poly.pdbx_seq_one_letter_code
_entity_poly.pdbx_strand_id
1 'polypeptide(L)'
;MNTTFYKLFAIEYKRFARNPISILGFIVVFTIGVYAIFHGKNTIAHQEETIDTIADIQEQELAKNKQFFSDDLSHFTYYQFYYTQNEPSEWAAFSIGQRDINNYSLKVRILAVEGQLYDTELANPMTLLSGNLDLSFLFVVLIPLLIIS
;
A
#
# COMPACT_ATOMS: atom_id res chain seq x y z
N MET A 1 18.05 19.61 -32.26
CA MET A 1 17.18 18.42 -32.16
C MET A 1 16.80 17.98 -33.57
N ASN A 2 17.03 16.72 -33.94
CA ASN A 2 17.11 16.29 -35.34
C ASN A 2 15.72 16.11 -35.99
N THR A 3 15.45 16.75 -37.13
CA THR A 3 14.16 16.70 -37.86
C THR A 3 13.72 15.29 -38.24
N THR A 4 14.67 14.37 -38.40
CA THR A 4 14.42 12.95 -38.68
C THR A 4 13.75 12.24 -37.52
N PHE A 5 14.11 12.57 -36.26
CA PHE A 5 13.51 11.98 -35.07
C PHE A 5 12.02 12.30 -34.97
N TYR A 6 11.64 13.56 -35.15
CA TYR A 6 10.23 13.98 -35.10
C TYR A 6 9.39 13.33 -36.20
N LYS A 7 9.96 13.17 -37.41
CA LYS A 7 9.27 12.49 -38.52
C LYS A 7 9.04 11.01 -38.20
N LEU A 8 10.04 10.32 -37.67
CA LEU A 8 9.93 8.93 -37.27
C LEU A 8 8.89 8.76 -36.16
N PHE A 9 8.98 9.59 -35.11
CA PHE A 9 8.04 9.59 -34.00
C PHE A 9 6.59 9.83 -34.46
N ALA A 10 6.37 10.80 -35.36
CA ALA A 10 5.03 11.08 -35.89
C ALA A 10 4.46 9.92 -36.71
N ILE A 11 5.30 9.19 -37.46
CA ILE A 11 4.86 8.01 -38.23
C ILE A 11 4.47 6.87 -37.29
N GLU A 12 5.30 6.57 -36.28
CA GLU A 12 5.00 5.51 -35.31
C GLU A 12 3.78 5.84 -34.46
N TYR A 13 3.65 7.08 -33.98
CA TYR A 13 2.45 7.55 -33.30
C TYR A 13 1.19 7.38 -34.16
N LYS A 14 1.27 7.73 -35.45
CA LYS A 14 0.14 7.57 -36.38
C LYS A 14 -0.21 6.12 -36.66
N ARG A 15 0.76 5.19 -36.61
CA ARG A 15 0.50 3.74 -36.70
C ARG A 15 -0.19 3.24 -35.45
N PHE A 16 0.33 3.58 -34.28
CA PHE A 16 -0.26 3.24 -32.98
C PHE A 16 -1.70 3.74 -32.87
N ALA A 17 -1.94 5.01 -33.18
CA ALA A 17 -3.26 5.66 -33.11
C ALA A 17 -4.26 5.19 -34.19
N ARG A 18 -3.85 4.34 -35.14
CA ARG A 18 -4.75 3.72 -36.13
C ARG A 18 -5.07 2.27 -35.83
N ASN A 19 -4.33 1.63 -34.92
CA ASN A 19 -4.57 0.24 -34.55
C ASN A 19 -5.69 0.17 -33.50
N PRO A 20 -6.86 -0.43 -33.81
CA PRO A 20 -7.98 -0.50 -32.87
C PRO A 20 -7.62 -1.27 -31.58
N ILE A 21 -6.71 -2.24 -31.66
CA ILE A 21 -6.24 -3.01 -30.49
C ILE A 21 -5.42 -2.12 -29.56
N SER A 22 -4.49 -1.33 -30.10
CA SER A 22 -3.66 -0.40 -29.32
C SER A 22 -4.51 0.70 -28.67
N ILE A 23 -5.51 1.23 -29.38
CA ILE A 23 -6.45 2.21 -28.81
C ILE A 23 -7.26 1.58 -27.68
N LEU A 24 -7.79 0.37 -27.88
CA LEU A 24 -8.54 -0.34 -26.84
C LEU A 24 -7.67 -0.59 -25.61
N GLY A 25 -6.44 -1.07 -25.80
CA GLY A 25 -5.48 -1.28 -24.73
C GLY A 25 -5.18 0.01 -23.96
N PHE A 26 -4.98 1.12 -24.67
CA PHE A 26 -4.79 2.43 -24.04
C PHE A 26 -5.99 2.87 -23.21
N ILE A 27 -7.22 2.72 -23.72
CA ILE A 27 -8.44 3.07 -22.99
C ILE A 27 -8.57 2.23 -21.72
N VAL A 28 -8.28 0.93 -21.79
CA VAL A 28 -8.31 0.02 -20.65
C VAL A 28 -7.27 0.44 -19.60
N VAL A 29 -6.01 0.61 -19.99
CA VAL A 29 -4.92 1.05 -19.11
C VAL A 29 -5.23 2.41 -18.49
N PHE A 30 -5.75 3.35 -19.27
CA PHE A 30 -6.15 4.66 -18.76
C PHE A 30 -7.25 4.56 -17.72
N THR A 31 -8.31 3.78 -17.99
CA THR A 31 -9.43 3.58 -17.05
C THR A 31 -8.96 2.92 -15.76
N ILE A 32 -8.10 1.89 -15.86
CA ILE A 32 -7.49 1.24 -14.69
C ILE A 32 -6.63 2.23 -13.91
N GLY A 33 -5.85 3.08 -14.59
CA GLY A 33 -5.02 4.09 -13.93
C GLY A 33 -5.84 5.13 -13.16
N VAL A 34 -6.94 5.61 -13.74
CA VAL A 34 -7.87 6.49 -13.02
C VAL A 34 -8.46 5.79 -11.80
N TYR A 35 -8.92 4.55 -11.95
CA TYR A 35 -9.44 3.75 -10.84
C TYR A 35 -8.38 3.57 -9.73
N ALA A 36 -7.14 3.23 -10.09
CA ALA A 36 -6.04 3.01 -9.15
C ALA A 36 -5.70 4.28 -8.35
N ILE A 37 -5.78 5.48 -8.94
CA ILE A 37 -5.61 6.76 -8.21
C ILE A 37 -6.67 6.89 -7.13
N PHE A 38 -7.95 6.69 -7.48
CA PHE A 38 -9.04 6.83 -6.52
C PHE A 38 -8.98 5.78 -5.42
N HIS A 39 -8.75 4.53 -5.79
CA HIS A 39 -8.58 3.42 -4.86
C HIS A 39 -7.44 3.68 -3.88
N GLY A 40 -6.25 4.04 -4.40
CA GLY A 40 -5.08 4.31 -3.57
C GLY A 40 -5.32 5.43 -2.56
N LYS A 41 -5.91 6.56 -2.98
CA LYS A 41 -6.23 7.66 -2.07
C LYS A 41 -7.24 7.26 -0.99
N ASN A 42 -8.29 6.51 -1.36
CA ASN A 42 -9.31 6.07 -0.42
C ASN A 42 -8.74 5.10 0.62
N THR A 43 -7.90 4.16 0.18
CA THR A 43 -7.24 3.20 1.06
C THR A 43 -6.31 3.90 2.05
N ILE A 44 -5.51 4.87 1.60
CA ILE A 44 -4.64 5.62 2.51
C ILE A 44 -5.47 6.44 3.52
N ALA A 45 -6.53 7.12 3.09
CA ALA A 45 -7.38 7.88 4.00
C ALA A 45 -8.00 7.00 5.10
N HIS A 46 -8.46 5.79 4.77
CA HIS A 46 -8.95 4.84 5.77
C HIS A 46 -7.84 4.32 6.70
N GLN A 47 -6.62 4.16 6.19
CA GLN A 47 -5.48 3.77 7.02
C GLN A 47 -5.12 4.87 8.01
N GLU A 48 -5.07 6.13 7.57
CA GLU A 48 -4.83 7.30 8.43
C GLU A 48 -5.92 7.40 9.51
N GLU A 49 -7.19 7.28 9.14
CA GLU A 49 -8.31 7.27 10.10
C GLU A 49 -8.15 6.16 11.15
N THR A 50 -7.70 4.97 10.72
CA THR A 50 -7.47 3.86 11.65
C THR A 50 -6.29 4.16 12.58
N ILE A 51 -5.20 4.74 12.05
CA ILE A 51 -4.01 5.10 12.84
C ILE A 51 -4.36 6.14 13.90
N ASP A 52 -5.17 7.13 13.56
CA ASP A 52 -5.62 8.17 14.50
C ASP A 52 -6.37 7.58 15.70
N THR A 53 -7.13 6.48 15.51
CA THR A 53 -7.84 5.80 16.61
C THR A 53 -6.94 4.98 17.53
N ILE A 54 -5.69 4.69 17.13
CA ILE A 54 -4.79 3.82 17.91
C ILE A 54 -4.47 4.42 19.28
N ALA A 55 -4.33 5.74 19.38
CA ALA A 55 -4.03 6.41 20.65
C ALA A 55 -5.14 6.15 21.69
N ASP A 56 -6.40 6.29 21.28
CA ASP A 56 -7.56 6.04 22.15
C ASP A 56 -7.65 4.56 22.56
N ILE A 57 -7.40 3.64 21.61
CA ILE A 57 -7.36 2.20 21.87
C ILE A 57 -6.25 1.87 22.88
N GLN A 58 -5.08 2.47 22.71
CA GLN A 58 -3.93 2.28 23.59
C GLN A 58 -4.23 2.73 25.03
N GLU A 59 -4.90 3.88 25.20
CA GLU A 59 -5.29 4.38 26.52
C GLU A 59 -6.32 3.46 27.20
N GLN A 60 -7.32 3.00 26.45
CA GLN A 60 -8.32 2.07 26.98
C GLN A 60 -7.72 0.73 27.39
N GLU A 61 -6.81 0.16 26.60
CA GLU A 61 -6.10 -1.07 26.98
C GLU A 61 -5.21 -0.86 28.20
N LEU A 62 -4.50 0.26 28.27
CA LEU A 62 -3.68 0.62 29.43
C LEU A 62 -4.50 0.72 30.71
N ALA A 63 -5.65 1.40 30.66
CA ALA A 63 -6.54 1.56 31.81
C ALA A 63 -7.10 0.21 32.29
N LYS A 64 -7.52 -0.66 31.35
CA LYS A 64 -7.98 -2.03 31.66
C LYS A 64 -6.88 -2.83 32.33
N ASN A 65 -5.68 -2.89 31.74
CA ASN A 65 -4.58 -3.69 32.29
C ASN A 65 -4.11 -3.15 33.64
N LYS A 66 -4.11 -1.82 33.84
CA LYS A 66 -3.81 -1.21 35.13
C LYS A 66 -4.81 -1.60 36.22
N GLN A 67 -6.09 -1.77 35.87
CA GLN A 67 -7.10 -2.25 36.81
C GLN A 67 -6.88 -3.72 37.21
N PHE A 68 -6.43 -4.57 36.29
CA PHE A 68 -6.19 -6.00 36.57
C PHE A 68 -4.88 -6.28 37.31
N PHE A 69 -3.84 -5.47 37.10
CA PHE A 69 -2.49 -5.70 37.63
C PHE A 69 -2.00 -4.53 38.50
N SER A 70 -2.89 -3.82 39.18
CA SER A 70 -2.57 -2.59 39.94
C SER A 70 -1.47 -2.75 40.98
N ASP A 71 -1.34 -3.97 41.53
CA ASP A 71 -0.48 -4.25 42.67
C ASP A 71 0.86 -4.90 42.26
N ASP A 72 1.04 -5.22 40.97
CA ASP A 72 2.24 -5.86 40.43
C ASP A 72 2.69 -5.20 39.12
N LEU A 73 3.64 -4.26 39.27
CA LEU A 73 4.24 -3.53 38.15
C LEU A 73 4.95 -4.47 37.15
N SER A 74 5.51 -5.59 37.62
CA SER A 74 6.20 -6.55 36.77
C SER A 74 5.22 -7.27 35.87
N HIS A 75 4.13 -7.80 36.41
CA HIS A 75 3.07 -8.45 35.63
C HIS A 75 2.38 -7.46 34.67
N PHE A 76 2.09 -6.25 35.14
CA PHE A 76 1.55 -5.19 34.29
C PHE A 76 2.44 -4.94 33.07
N THR A 77 3.74 -4.70 33.29
CA THR A 77 4.67 -4.39 32.19
C THR A 77 4.87 -5.58 31.26
N TYR A 78 4.86 -6.80 31.81
CA TYR A 78 5.03 -8.04 31.05
C TYR A 78 3.84 -8.31 30.11
N TYR A 79 2.61 -8.07 30.58
CA TYR A 79 1.39 -8.35 29.82
C TYR A 79 0.79 -7.14 29.10
N GLN A 80 1.38 -5.95 29.23
CA GLN A 80 0.96 -4.78 28.49
C GLN A 80 1.28 -4.93 27.00
N PHE A 81 0.30 -4.57 26.17
CA PHE A 81 0.47 -4.43 24.75
C PHE A 81 0.67 -2.96 24.36
N TYR A 82 1.45 -2.78 23.31
CA TYR A 82 1.72 -1.51 22.67
C TYR A 82 1.39 -1.64 21.19
N TYR A 83 0.78 -0.62 20.62
CA TYR A 83 0.50 -0.57 19.19
C TYR A 83 1.57 0.26 18.49
N THR A 84 2.19 -0.29 17.45
CA THR A 84 3.11 0.47 16.60
C THR A 84 2.30 1.32 15.61
N GLN A 85 2.92 2.40 15.14
CA GLN A 85 2.33 3.29 14.14
C GLN A 85 3.32 3.43 12.99
N ASN A 86 2.88 3.10 11.77
CA ASN A 86 3.66 3.21 10.55
C ASN A 86 2.88 4.06 9.54
N GLU A 87 3.15 5.36 9.59
CA GLU A 87 2.46 6.36 8.79
C GLU A 87 2.61 6.11 7.28
N PRO A 88 1.59 6.44 6.47
CA PRO A 88 1.72 6.46 5.03
C PRO A 88 2.71 7.53 4.57
N SER A 89 3.63 7.12 3.70
CA SER A 89 4.46 8.07 2.97
C SER A 89 3.63 8.79 1.90
N GLU A 90 4.13 9.91 1.39
CA GLU A 90 3.46 10.66 0.31
C GLU A 90 3.20 9.81 -0.95
N TRP A 91 4.00 8.76 -1.17
CA TRP A 91 3.89 7.83 -2.30
C TRP A 91 3.11 6.56 -1.97
N ALA A 92 2.59 6.42 -0.74
CA ALA A 92 1.85 5.25 -0.30
C ALA A 92 0.67 4.92 -1.21
N ALA A 93 -0.10 5.94 -1.61
CA ALA A 93 -1.24 5.79 -2.51
C ALA A 93 -0.85 5.29 -3.92
N PHE A 94 0.41 5.47 -4.32
CA PHE A 94 0.93 4.99 -5.60
C PHE A 94 1.29 3.50 -5.56
N SER A 95 1.71 2.98 -4.40
CA SER A 95 2.18 1.60 -4.22
C SER A 95 1.51 0.93 -3.03
N ILE A 96 0.18 0.77 -3.12
CA ILE A 96 -0.64 0.12 -2.09
C ILE A 96 -0.18 -1.32 -1.85
N GLY A 97 0.27 -2.03 -2.90
CA GLY A 97 0.75 -3.40 -2.75
C GLY A 97 1.89 -3.57 -1.74
N GLN A 98 2.72 -2.55 -1.54
CA GLN A 98 3.76 -2.56 -0.50
C GLN A 98 3.19 -2.35 0.90
N ARG A 99 2.11 -1.59 1.06
CA ARG A 99 1.44 -1.37 2.37
C ARG A 99 0.56 -2.53 2.79
N ASP A 100 0.08 -3.34 1.85
CA ASP A 100 -0.63 -4.57 2.19
C ASP A 100 0.29 -5.65 2.76
N ILE A 101 1.58 -5.61 2.41
CA ILE A 101 2.60 -6.50 2.96
C ILE A 101 3.16 -5.93 4.27
N ASN A 102 3.32 -4.61 4.35
CA ASN A 102 3.87 -3.94 5.52
C ASN A 102 2.75 -3.32 6.36
N ASN A 103 2.35 -4.03 7.42
CA ASN A 103 1.30 -3.57 8.35
C ASN A 103 1.53 -2.13 8.83
N TYR A 104 0.46 -1.34 8.83
CA TYR A 104 0.48 0.06 9.31
C TYR A 104 0.40 0.16 10.85
N SER A 105 0.02 -0.92 11.52
CA SER A 105 0.10 -1.07 12.98
C SER A 105 0.30 -2.53 13.37
N LEU A 106 1.14 -2.79 14.36
CA LEU A 106 1.37 -4.09 14.97
C LEU A 106 1.13 -3.99 16.47
N LYS A 107 0.49 -5.01 17.03
CA LYS A 107 0.31 -5.15 18.47
C LYS A 107 1.50 -5.91 19.04
N VAL A 108 2.36 -5.22 19.77
CA VAL A 108 3.63 -5.77 20.31
C VAL A 108 3.66 -5.75 21.83
N ARG A 109 4.38 -6.70 22.41
CA ARG A 109 4.79 -6.68 23.83
C ARG A 109 6.23 -6.20 23.95
N ILE A 110 6.61 -5.69 25.12
CA ILE A 110 7.99 -5.23 25.36
C ILE A 110 9.04 -6.35 25.29
N LEU A 111 8.61 -7.60 25.41
CA LEU A 111 9.46 -8.78 25.30
C LEU A 111 9.70 -9.08 23.82
N ALA A 112 10.96 -9.17 23.38
CA ALA A 112 11.30 -9.53 22.01
C ALA A 112 10.60 -8.66 20.94
N VAL A 113 10.57 -7.33 21.16
CA VAL A 113 9.97 -6.35 20.22
C VAL A 113 10.55 -6.50 18.82
N GLU A 114 11.88 -6.65 18.71
CA GLU A 114 12.57 -6.79 17.43
C GLU A 114 12.09 -8.02 16.66
N GLY A 115 11.96 -9.16 17.35
CA GLY A 115 11.40 -10.38 16.77
C GLY A 115 9.98 -10.16 16.27
N GLN A 116 9.11 -9.52 17.07
CA GLN A 116 7.72 -9.24 16.67
C GLN A 116 7.60 -8.24 15.52
N LEU A 117 8.51 -7.27 15.42
CA LEU A 117 8.48 -6.25 14.36
C LEU A 117 8.86 -6.83 13.00
N TYR A 118 9.76 -7.81 12.99
CA TYR A 118 10.22 -8.49 11.77
C TYR A 118 9.58 -9.86 11.54
N ASP A 119 8.75 -10.32 12.47
CA ASP A 119 7.91 -11.51 12.26
C ASP A 119 6.87 -11.13 11.21
N THR A 120 7.11 -11.58 9.98
CA THR A 120 6.21 -11.29 8.88
C THR A 120 4.97 -12.14 9.11
N GLU A 121 3.90 -11.54 9.65
CA GLU A 121 2.61 -12.21 9.73
C GLU A 121 2.28 -12.82 8.37
N LEU A 122 1.77 -14.05 8.37
CA LEU A 122 1.38 -14.73 7.14
C LEU A 122 0.26 -13.93 6.46
N ALA A 123 0.65 -13.02 5.58
CA ALA A 123 -0.28 -12.30 4.72
C ALA A 123 -1.09 -13.32 3.92
N ASN A 124 -2.37 -13.01 3.71
CA ASN A 124 -3.28 -13.94 3.07
C ASN A 124 -2.73 -14.36 1.70
N PRO A 125 -2.38 -15.64 1.49
CA PRO A 125 -1.71 -16.09 0.28
C PRO A 125 -2.57 -15.90 -0.96
N MET A 126 -3.91 -15.90 -0.80
CA MET A 126 -4.82 -15.61 -1.90
C MET A 126 -4.78 -14.13 -2.32
N THR A 127 -4.66 -13.22 -1.35
CA THR A 127 -4.53 -11.78 -1.61
C THR A 127 -3.19 -11.45 -2.25
N LEU A 128 -2.11 -12.07 -1.77
CA LEU A 128 -0.78 -11.99 -2.38
C LEU A 128 -0.76 -12.51 -3.82
N LEU A 129 -1.42 -13.64 -4.08
CA LEU A 129 -1.50 -14.22 -5.42
C LEU A 129 -2.28 -13.33 -6.40
N SER A 130 -3.36 -12.69 -5.96
CA SER A 130 -4.13 -11.79 -6.82
C SER A 130 -3.39 -10.48 -7.12
N GLY A 131 -2.47 -10.07 -6.24
CA GLY A 131 -1.76 -8.80 -6.33
C GLY A 131 -2.69 -7.58 -6.22
N ASN A 132 -2.09 -6.39 -6.22
CA ASN A 132 -2.82 -5.13 -6.24
C ASN A 132 -2.71 -4.47 -7.61
N LEU A 133 -3.85 -4.03 -8.16
CA LEU A 133 -3.88 -3.16 -9.35
C LEU A 133 -3.68 -1.70 -8.93
N ASP A 134 -2.48 -1.40 -8.42
CA ASP A 134 -2.08 -0.04 -8.07
C ASP A 134 -1.37 0.69 -9.23
N LEU A 135 -1.06 1.96 -9.02
CA LEU A 135 -0.36 2.75 -10.02
C LEU A 135 1.06 2.24 -10.28
N SER A 136 1.76 1.76 -9.26
CA SER A 136 3.10 1.21 -9.44
C SER A 136 3.11 0.02 -10.40
N PHE A 137 2.13 -0.87 -10.31
CA PHE A 137 1.93 -1.97 -11.26
C PHE A 137 1.62 -1.46 -12.68
N LEU A 138 0.77 -0.43 -12.80
CA LEU A 138 0.45 0.18 -14.09
C LEU A 138 1.71 0.71 -14.79
N PHE A 139 2.55 1.47 -14.09
CA PHE A 139 3.74 2.11 -14.65
C PHE A 139 4.87 1.12 -14.95
N VAL A 140 5.08 0.13 -14.09
CA VAL A 140 6.20 -0.81 -14.20
C VAL A 140 5.88 -1.97 -15.16
N VAL A 141 4.60 -2.38 -15.25
CA VAL A 141 4.20 -3.58 -16.00
C VAL A 141 3.31 -3.23 -17.20
N LEU A 142 2.18 -2.56 -16.97
CA LEU A 142 1.16 -2.40 -18.01
C LEU A 142 1.55 -1.39 -19.11
N ILE A 143 2.13 -0.26 -18.75
CA ILE A 143 2.54 0.77 -19.71
C ILE A 143 3.64 0.25 -20.64
N PRO A 144 4.75 -0.36 -20.16
CA PRO A 144 5.77 -0.91 -21.05
C PRO A 144 5.23 -1.98 -22.00
N LEU A 145 4.34 -2.84 -21.50
CA LEU A 145 3.70 -3.87 -22.32
C LEU A 145 2.86 -3.26 -23.44
N LEU A 146 2.11 -2.19 -23.15
CA LEU A 146 1.29 -1.47 -24.14
C LEU A 146 2.14 -0.73 -25.18
N ILE A 147 3.32 -0.23 -24.80
CA ILE A 147 4.22 0.49 -25.71
C ILE A 147 4.84 -0.45 -26.75
N ILE A 148 5.11 -1.70 -26.36
CA ILE A 148 5.74 -2.70 -27.23
C ILE A 148 4.71 -3.48 -28.08
N SER A 149 3.44 -3.49 -27.66
CA SER A 149 2.34 -4.20 -28.34
C SER A 149 1.85 -3.56 -29.64
#